data_AF-A0A7S1PW00-F1
#
_entry.id   AF-A0A7S1PW00-F1
#
_cell.length_a   1.000
_cell.length_b   1.000
_cell.length_c   1.000
_cell.angle_alpha   90.00
_cell.angle_beta   90.00
_cell.angle_gamma   90.00
#
_symmetry.space_group_name_H-M   'P 1'
#
loop_
_entity.id
_entity.type
_entity.pdbx_description
1 polymer ?
#
loop_
_entity_poly.entity_id
_entity_poly.type
_entity_poly.pdbx_seq_one_letter_code
_entity_poly.pdbx_strand_id
1 'polypeptide(L)'
;MSLPPHVTPRKVPYFRLQIAQAFAALTKTERLYAHHLNTACWHGASMCAAQVSAESPAILKLFFTLFSNNSVAQLREATAGKVEQDDFDRFVEYAALFYANLGNYKSFGDSKFIPACTPDVFSAIVAAAPNATADVASQYEGVAKAIYSHEEGELALGFEPKGRTSYYSPGITKEEVEKVDEYLKAQRIEQWNTRVWKVADKHFEVRIPCATVRRDEREHDGVRITLAYGDHAENFARMIESLEKALEFAANKEQKAMIAAYMKHFSSGSIDDHKQSQVEWVKDKGPAVETNMGFIETYRDPMGVRAEWEGFVAVVDKEQSKRYGELVARGVDFVAQLPWGKAFEKETFSHPDFTSLEVLGFASSG
;
A
#
# COMPACT_ATOMS: atom_id res chain seq x y z
N MET A 1 21.11 -17.40 -20.03
CA MET A 1 21.06 -15.98 -20.46
C MET A 1 20.38 -15.20 -19.36
N SER A 2 20.96 -14.08 -18.90
CA SER A 2 20.25 -13.16 -18.02
C SER A 2 19.04 -12.62 -18.77
N LEU A 3 17.88 -12.55 -18.12
CA LEU A 3 16.70 -11.92 -18.71
C LEU A 3 17.00 -10.45 -19.03
N PRO A 4 16.38 -9.87 -20.07
CA PRO A 4 16.47 -8.44 -20.33
C PRO A 4 16.07 -7.64 -19.08
N PRO A 5 16.66 -6.45 -18.83
CA PRO A 5 16.20 -5.59 -17.76
C PRO A 5 14.70 -5.33 -17.92
N HIS A 6 13.97 -5.25 -16.81
CA HIS A 6 12.51 -5.02 -16.77
C HIS A 6 11.62 -6.17 -17.24
N VAL A 7 12.13 -7.39 -17.49
CA VAL A 7 11.27 -8.57 -17.71
C VAL A 7 11.02 -9.29 -16.38
N THR A 8 9.80 -9.82 -16.19
CA THR A 8 9.45 -10.64 -15.02
C THR A 8 10.44 -11.81 -14.88
N PRO A 9 11.12 -11.95 -13.72
CA PRO A 9 12.04 -13.05 -13.48
C PRO A 9 11.31 -14.40 -13.48
N ARG A 10 11.95 -15.42 -14.05
CA ARG A 10 11.47 -16.81 -13.99
C ARG A 10 11.73 -17.41 -12.60
N LYS A 11 10.84 -18.28 -12.14
CA LYS A 11 11.01 -19.09 -10.91
C LYS A 11 11.30 -18.26 -9.66
N VAL A 12 10.60 -17.14 -9.48
CA VAL A 12 10.66 -16.34 -8.24
C VAL A 12 10.27 -17.23 -7.06
N PRO A 13 11.05 -17.23 -5.96
CA PRO A 13 10.71 -18.03 -4.79
C PRO A 13 9.46 -17.49 -4.10
N TYR A 14 8.55 -18.39 -3.73
CA TYR A 14 7.36 -18.07 -2.94
C TYR A 14 7.53 -18.61 -1.54
N PHE A 15 7.32 -17.76 -0.53
CA PHE A 15 7.35 -18.14 0.86
C PHE A 15 5.95 -17.96 1.46
N ARG A 16 5.43 -19.01 2.08
CA ARG A 16 4.16 -18.95 2.79
C ARG A 16 4.42 -18.46 4.20
N LEU A 17 3.75 -17.37 4.59
CA LEU A 17 3.72 -16.91 5.98
C LEU A 17 3.24 -18.04 6.89
N GLN A 18 4.02 -18.31 7.93
CA GLN A 18 3.70 -19.31 8.95
C GLN A 18 3.01 -18.59 10.11
N ILE A 19 1.68 -18.69 10.19
CA ILE A 19 0.87 -18.01 11.20
C ILE A 19 -0.12 -18.95 11.92
N ALA A 20 -0.32 -20.18 11.42
CA ALA A 20 -1.40 -21.04 11.86
C ALA A 20 -1.33 -21.38 13.36
N GLN A 21 -0.12 -21.60 13.90
CA GLN A 21 0.08 -21.90 15.31
C GLN A 21 -0.21 -20.69 16.21
N ALA A 22 0.35 -19.52 15.91
CA ALA A 22 0.10 -18.31 16.68
C ALA A 22 -1.37 -17.88 16.61
N PHE A 23 -2.00 -17.94 15.43
CA PHE A 23 -3.43 -17.66 15.30
C PHE A 23 -4.31 -18.63 16.07
N ALA A 24 -3.95 -19.91 16.15
CA ALA A 24 -4.68 -20.91 16.93
C ALA A 24 -4.58 -20.68 18.46
N ALA A 25 -3.50 -20.03 18.91
CA ALA A 25 -3.31 -19.68 20.32
C ALA A 25 -4.16 -18.49 20.79
N LEU A 26 -4.69 -17.70 19.85
CA LEU A 26 -5.61 -16.59 20.16
C LEU A 26 -6.97 -17.09 20.68
N THR A 27 -7.53 -16.34 21.63
CA THR A 27 -8.92 -16.49 22.06
C THR A 27 -9.89 -16.23 20.90
N LYS A 28 -11.17 -16.58 21.08
CA LYS A 28 -12.20 -16.28 20.07
C LYS A 28 -12.32 -14.76 19.83
N THR A 29 -12.27 -13.95 20.89
CA THR A 29 -12.36 -12.48 20.81
C THR A 29 -11.18 -11.90 20.05
N GLU A 30 -9.95 -12.31 20.37
CA GLU A 30 -8.74 -11.83 19.67
C GLU A 30 -8.73 -12.23 18.19
N ARG A 31 -9.25 -13.42 17.84
CA ARG A 31 -9.39 -13.82 16.43
C ARG A 31 -10.39 -12.96 15.67
N LEU A 32 -11.50 -12.57 16.30
CA LEU A 32 -12.49 -11.66 15.69
C LEU A 32 -11.92 -10.24 15.54
N TYR A 33 -11.18 -9.77 16.55
CA TYR A 33 -10.42 -8.52 16.49
C TYR A 33 -9.43 -8.51 15.31
N ALA A 34 -8.56 -9.52 15.24
CA ALA A 34 -7.58 -9.68 14.17
C ALA A 34 -8.24 -9.81 12.78
N HIS A 35 -9.35 -10.54 12.68
CA HIS A 35 -10.10 -10.70 11.44
C HIS A 35 -10.58 -9.36 10.90
N HIS A 36 -11.28 -8.57 11.72
CA HIS A 36 -11.86 -7.30 11.29
C HIS A 36 -10.79 -6.24 11.00
N LEU A 37 -9.71 -6.18 11.79
CA LEU A 37 -8.56 -5.33 11.49
C LEU A 37 -7.89 -5.71 10.17
N ASN A 38 -7.67 -7.01 9.93
CA ASN A 38 -7.05 -7.46 8.69
C ASN A 38 -7.94 -7.14 7.49
N THR A 39 -9.26 -7.33 7.60
CA THR A 39 -10.21 -6.89 6.57
C THR A 39 -10.13 -5.37 6.31
N ALA A 40 -10.03 -4.55 7.37
CA ALA A 40 -9.83 -3.11 7.23
C ALA A 40 -8.53 -2.77 6.46
N CYS A 41 -7.41 -3.42 6.78
CA CYS A 41 -6.14 -3.24 6.08
C CYS A 41 -6.28 -3.53 4.57
N TRP A 42 -6.92 -4.66 4.22
CA TRP A 42 -7.12 -5.07 2.83
C TRP A 42 -8.12 -4.21 2.05
N HIS A 43 -9.04 -3.50 2.72
CA HIS A 43 -9.86 -2.48 2.04
C HIS A 43 -9.02 -1.33 1.49
N GLY A 44 -7.85 -1.05 2.07
CA GLY A 44 -6.92 -0.05 1.55
C GLY A 44 -5.90 -0.57 0.54
N ALA A 45 -5.70 -1.88 0.41
CA ALA A 45 -4.69 -2.47 -0.48
C ALA A 45 -4.82 -2.01 -1.96
N SER A 46 -6.05 -1.86 -2.47
CA SER A 46 -6.23 -1.38 -3.86
C SER A 46 -5.76 0.06 -4.08
N MET A 47 -5.60 0.85 -3.01
CA MET A 47 -5.04 2.20 -3.10
C MET A 47 -3.56 2.17 -3.43
N CYS A 48 -2.80 1.18 -2.95
CA CYS A 48 -1.39 0.98 -3.33
C CYS A 48 -1.26 0.91 -4.86
N ALA A 49 -2.15 0.16 -5.52
CA ALA A 49 -2.18 0.10 -6.99
C ALA A 49 -2.38 1.47 -7.63
N ALA A 50 -3.26 2.30 -7.07
CA ALA A 50 -3.48 3.67 -7.55
C ALA A 50 -2.33 4.64 -7.21
N GLN A 51 -1.46 4.30 -6.26
CA GLN A 51 -0.25 5.03 -5.92
C GLN A 51 0.96 4.60 -6.75
N VAL A 52 0.97 3.36 -7.29
CA VAL A 52 2.05 2.85 -8.14
C VAL A 52 2.01 3.45 -9.55
N SER A 53 0.97 3.16 -10.33
CA SER A 53 0.86 3.58 -11.73
C SER A 53 -0.59 3.77 -12.17
N ALA A 54 -0.82 4.58 -13.20
CA ALA A 54 -2.17 4.87 -13.69
C ALA A 54 -2.90 3.60 -14.19
N GLU A 55 -2.17 2.64 -14.75
CA GLU A 55 -2.69 1.38 -15.26
C GLU A 55 -2.87 0.29 -14.19
N SER A 56 -2.17 0.37 -13.06
CA SER A 56 -2.19 -0.68 -12.02
C SER A 56 -3.60 -0.99 -11.50
N PRO A 57 -4.50 -0.03 -11.20
CA PRO A 57 -5.86 -0.34 -10.79
C PRO A 57 -6.65 -1.17 -11.82
N ALA A 58 -6.47 -0.88 -13.12
CA ALA A 58 -7.13 -1.60 -14.20
C ALA A 58 -6.54 -3.01 -14.39
N ILE A 59 -5.22 -3.17 -14.23
CA ILE A 59 -4.56 -4.49 -14.23
C ILE A 59 -5.04 -5.32 -13.05
N LEU A 60 -5.13 -4.73 -11.85
CA LEU A 60 -5.63 -5.40 -10.65
C LEU A 60 -7.08 -5.89 -10.86
N LYS A 61 -7.94 -5.06 -11.46
CA LYS A 61 -9.32 -5.44 -11.82
C LYS A 61 -9.34 -6.60 -12.83
N LEU A 62 -8.51 -6.57 -13.87
CA LEU A 62 -8.39 -7.65 -14.84
C LEU A 62 -8.00 -8.97 -14.14
N PHE A 63 -7.01 -8.93 -13.26
CA PHE A 63 -6.58 -10.13 -12.54
C PHE A 63 -7.62 -10.64 -11.55
N PHE A 64 -8.30 -9.77 -10.80
CA PHE A 64 -9.42 -10.22 -9.98
C PHE A 64 -10.52 -10.84 -10.83
N THR A 65 -10.83 -10.26 -11.99
CA THR A 65 -11.83 -10.82 -12.90
C THR A 65 -11.40 -12.21 -13.39
N LEU A 66 -10.15 -12.39 -13.82
CA LEU A 66 -9.63 -13.67 -14.29
C LEU A 66 -9.53 -14.74 -13.18
N PHE A 67 -9.04 -14.40 -12.00
CA PHE A 67 -8.68 -15.39 -10.98
C PHE A 67 -9.74 -15.62 -9.89
N SER A 68 -10.71 -14.71 -9.69
CA SER A 68 -11.71 -14.89 -8.60
C SER A 68 -12.64 -16.07 -8.84
N ASN A 69 -12.89 -16.43 -10.10
CA ASN A 69 -13.75 -17.56 -10.47
C ASN A 69 -12.99 -18.73 -11.11
N ASN A 70 -11.67 -18.59 -11.27
CA ASN A 70 -10.84 -19.61 -11.90
C ASN A 70 -9.54 -19.78 -11.13
N SER A 71 -9.32 -21.00 -10.63
CA SER A 71 -8.00 -21.40 -10.18
C SER A 71 -6.99 -21.37 -11.34
N VAL A 72 -5.71 -21.24 -11.01
CA VAL A 72 -4.62 -21.35 -11.98
C VAL A 72 -4.69 -22.67 -12.76
N ALA A 73 -5.11 -23.76 -12.10
CA ALA A 73 -5.28 -25.06 -12.75
C ALA A 73 -6.41 -25.06 -13.80
N GLN A 74 -7.55 -24.45 -13.50
CA GLN A 74 -8.68 -24.34 -14.44
C GLN A 74 -8.32 -23.46 -15.64
N LEU A 75 -7.63 -22.33 -15.42
CA LEU A 75 -7.14 -21.50 -16.52
C LEU A 75 -6.15 -22.26 -17.41
N ARG A 76 -5.25 -23.02 -16.79
CA ARG A 76 -4.27 -23.85 -17.52
C ARG A 76 -4.98 -24.87 -18.42
N GLU A 77 -5.97 -25.58 -17.88
CA GLU A 77 -6.77 -26.54 -18.63
C GLU A 77 -7.50 -25.87 -19.81
N ALA A 78 -8.12 -24.71 -19.59
CA ALA A 78 -8.85 -23.98 -20.62
C ALA A 78 -7.96 -23.49 -21.79
N THR A 79 -6.66 -23.28 -21.52
CA THR A 79 -5.64 -22.89 -22.50
C THR A 79 -4.91 -24.06 -23.18
N ALA A 80 -5.20 -25.31 -22.80
CA ALA A 80 -4.51 -26.47 -23.31
C ALA A 80 -4.63 -26.59 -24.85
N GLY A 81 -3.49 -26.82 -25.52
CA GLY A 81 -3.41 -26.90 -26.99
C GLY A 81 -3.51 -25.55 -27.73
N LYS A 82 -3.70 -24.43 -27.00
CA LYS A 82 -3.72 -23.06 -27.55
C LYS A 82 -2.50 -22.25 -27.13
N VAL A 83 -1.99 -22.50 -25.93
CA VAL A 83 -0.85 -21.80 -25.33
C VAL A 83 0.16 -22.83 -24.81
N GLU A 84 1.44 -22.62 -25.09
CA GLU A 84 2.52 -23.45 -24.55
C GLU A 84 2.60 -23.35 -23.02
N GLN A 85 2.91 -24.45 -22.35
CA GLN A 85 2.88 -24.48 -20.87
C GLN A 85 3.85 -23.49 -20.24
N ASP A 86 5.04 -23.32 -20.84
CA ASP A 86 6.04 -22.36 -20.35
C ASP A 86 5.56 -20.91 -20.50
N ASP A 87 4.81 -20.61 -21.55
CA ASP A 87 4.24 -19.28 -21.79
C ASP A 87 3.08 -18.96 -20.83
N PHE A 88 2.27 -19.98 -20.50
CA PHE A 88 1.29 -19.86 -19.42
C PHE A 88 1.97 -19.61 -18.06
N ASP A 89 3.07 -20.31 -17.77
CA ASP A 89 3.83 -20.11 -16.53
C ASP A 89 4.38 -18.69 -16.42
N ARG A 90 4.90 -18.12 -17.51
CA ARG A 90 5.37 -16.71 -17.55
C ARG A 90 4.26 -15.71 -17.25
N PHE A 91 3.04 -15.97 -17.73
CA PHE A 91 1.87 -15.16 -17.41
C PHE A 91 1.52 -15.23 -15.92
N VAL A 92 1.50 -16.45 -15.34
CA VAL A 92 1.21 -16.65 -13.91
C VAL A 92 2.28 -16.00 -13.03
N GLU A 93 3.56 -16.09 -13.40
CA GLU A 93 4.66 -15.42 -12.69
C GLU A 93 4.50 -13.89 -12.70
N TYR A 94 4.06 -13.31 -13.83
CA TYR A 94 3.76 -11.87 -13.89
C TYR A 94 2.59 -11.50 -12.98
N ALA A 95 1.48 -12.24 -13.03
CA ALA A 95 0.32 -11.99 -12.18
C ALA A 95 0.65 -12.13 -10.68
N ALA A 96 1.43 -13.14 -10.31
CA ALA A 96 1.88 -13.34 -8.93
C ALA A 96 2.78 -12.21 -8.45
N LEU A 97 3.75 -11.77 -9.27
CA LEU A 97 4.61 -10.64 -8.94
C LEU A 97 3.82 -9.33 -8.85
N PHE A 98 2.83 -9.13 -9.72
CA PHE A 98 1.90 -8.00 -9.64
C PHE A 98 1.13 -7.97 -8.33
N TYR A 99 0.54 -9.11 -7.91
CA TYR A 99 -0.15 -9.17 -6.62
C TYR A 99 0.78 -8.92 -5.44
N ALA A 100 2.02 -9.42 -5.50
CA ALA A 100 3.02 -9.20 -4.45
C ALA A 100 3.47 -7.73 -4.34
N ASN A 101 3.37 -6.95 -5.43
CA ASN A 101 3.77 -5.54 -5.45
C ASN A 101 2.58 -4.57 -5.47
N LEU A 102 1.35 -5.11 -5.50
CA LEU A 102 0.11 -4.38 -5.76
C LEU A 102 0.21 -3.38 -6.93
N GLY A 103 0.97 -3.74 -7.97
CA GLY A 103 1.25 -2.86 -9.10
C GLY A 103 2.33 -3.45 -10.03
N ASN A 104 2.53 -2.82 -11.18
CA ASN A 104 3.47 -3.30 -12.21
C ASN A 104 4.91 -2.76 -12.07
N TYR A 105 5.28 -2.26 -10.88
CA TYR A 105 6.62 -1.81 -10.52
C TYR A 105 7.04 -2.50 -9.22
N LYS A 106 8.31 -2.90 -9.12
CA LYS A 106 8.83 -3.53 -7.91
C LYS A 106 8.83 -2.52 -6.76
N SER A 107 8.29 -2.87 -5.61
CA SER A 107 8.42 -2.06 -4.38
C SER A 107 9.89 -1.97 -3.94
N PHE A 108 10.64 -3.06 -4.12
CA PHE A 108 12.09 -3.05 -3.94
C PHE A 108 12.80 -2.66 -5.26
N GLY A 109 13.06 -1.37 -5.41
CA GLY A 109 13.88 -0.80 -6.50
C GLY A 109 13.11 -0.03 -7.57
N ASP A 110 11.79 0.12 -7.43
CA ASP A 110 10.93 1.01 -8.22
C ASP A 110 11.02 0.86 -9.74
N SER A 111 11.48 -0.29 -10.22
CA SER A 111 11.60 -0.63 -11.63
C SER A 111 10.34 -1.31 -12.14
N LYS A 112 9.87 -0.93 -13.33
CA LYS A 112 8.80 -1.65 -14.03
C LYS A 112 9.22 -3.10 -14.30
N PHE A 113 8.27 -4.02 -14.25
CA PHE A 113 8.43 -5.38 -14.74
C PHE A 113 7.35 -5.73 -15.75
N ILE A 114 7.75 -6.32 -16.86
CA ILE A 114 6.98 -6.59 -18.07
C ILE A 114 6.81 -8.11 -18.17
N PRO A 115 5.61 -8.62 -18.53
CA PRO A 115 5.40 -10.06 -18.69
C PRO A 115 6.43 -10.66 -19.66
N ALA A 116 6.93 -11.85 -19.34
CA ALA A 116 7.85 -12.57 -20.22
C ALA A 116 7.12 -13.32 -21.36
N CYS A 117 5.80 -13.48 -21.27
CA CYS A 117 4.97 -13.95 -22.38
C CYS A 117 4.70 -12.82 -23.38
N THR A 118 4.30 -13.15 -24.60
CA THR A 118 3.96 -12.13 -25.61
C THR A 118 2.56 -11.54 -25.38
N PRO A 119 2.27 -10.35 -25.92
CA PRO A 119 0.91 -9.79 -25.90
C PRO A 119 -0.15 -10.73 -26.48
N ASP A 120 0.19 -11.49 -27.53
CA ASP A 120 -0.69 -12.47 -28.17
C ASP A 120 -0.98 -13.66 -27.25
N VAL A 121 0.04 -14.15 -26.53
CA VAL A 121 -0.14 -15.21 -25.53
C VAL A 121 -1.07 -14.74 -24.41
N PHE A 122 -0.84 -13.55 -23.85
CA PHE A 122 -1.69 -13.01 -22.80
C PHE A 122 -3.13 -12.87 -23.33
N SER A 123 -3.31 -12.31 -24.53
CA SER A 123 -4.62 -12.21 -25.19
C SER A 123 -5.30 -13.58 -25.33
N ALA A 124 -4.57 -14.61 -25.78
CA ALA A 124 -5.08 -15.97 -25.92
C ALA A 124 -5.50 -16.59 -24.58
N ILE A 125 -4.77 -16.33 -23.49
CA ILE A 125 -5.12 -16.77 -22.14
C ILE A 125 -6.43 -16.09 -21.68
N VAL A 126 -6.53 -14.76 -21.88
CA VAL A 126 -7.74 -13.99 -21.54
C VAL A 126 -8.95 -14.51 -22.31
N ALA A 127 -8.81 -14.75 -23.61
CA ALA A 127 -9.88 -15.26 -24.47
C ALA A 127 -10.28 -16.71 -24.17
N ALA A 128 -9.37 -17.51 -23.61
CA ALA A 128 -9.63 -18.90 -23.25
C ALA A 128 -10.18 -19.08 -21.83
N ALA A 129 -10.13 -18.05 -20.98
CA ALA A 129 -10.59 -18.14 -19.59
C ALA A 129 -12.06 -18.62 -19.51
N PRO A 130 -12.45 -19.46 -18.54
CA PRO A 130 -13.83 -19.95 -18.44
C PRO A 130 -14.88 -18.84 -18.25
N ASN A 131 -14.47 -17.69 -17.75
CA ASN A 131 -15.30 -16.49 -17.62
C ASN A 131 -14.97 -15.42 -18.68
N ALA A 132 -14.35 -15.81 -19.79
CA ALA A 132 -14.06 -14.90 -20.89
C ALA A 132 -15.37 -14.28 -21.41
N THR A 133 -15.44 -12.96 -21.39
CA THR A 133 -16.52 -12.18 -21.99
C THR A 133 -15.89 -11.02 -22.78
N ALA A 134 -16.71 -10.33 -23.58
CA ALA A 134 -16.27 -9.12 -24.27
C ALA A 134 -15.76 -8.05 -23.27
N ASP A 135 -16.32 -7.98 -22.06
CA ASP A 135 -15.83 -7.08 -21.01
C ASP A 135 -14.42 -7.48 -20.55
N VAL A 136 -14.15 -8.76 -20.30
CA VAL A 136 -12.81 -9.22 -19.88
C VAL A 136 -11.76 -8.98 -20.98
N ALA A 137 -12.12 -9.21 -22.23
CA ALA A 137 -11.25 -8.89 -23.37
C ALA A 137 -10.96 -7.38 -23.44
N SER A 138 -11.99 -6.53 -23.32
CA SER A 138 -11.84 -5.08 -23.32
C SER A 138 -11.00 -4.57 -22.14
N GLN A 139 -11.11 -5.19 -20.96
CA GLN A 139 -10.26 -4.89 -19.81
C GLN A 139 -8.78 -5.09 -20.15
N TYR A 140 -8.41 -6.21 -20.81
CA TYR A 140 -7.03 -6.45 -21.23
C TYR A 140 -6.59 -5.48 -22.32
N GLU A 141 -7.40 -5.27 -23.36
CA GLU A 141 -7.11 -4.33 -24.45
C GLU A 141 -6.79 -2.92 -23.92
N GLY A 142 -7.53 -2.46 -22.91
CA GLY A 142 -7.33 -1.15 -22.28
C GLY A 142 -5.99 -0.98 -21.56
N VAL A 143 -5.32 -2.07 -21.16
CA VAL A 143 -4.05 -2.02 -20.41
C VAL A 143 -2.88 -2.64 -21.16
N ALA A 144 -3.11 -3.41 -22.23
CA ALA A 144 -2.08 -4.18 -22.93
C ALA A 144 -0.89 -3.30 -23.36
N LYS A 145 -1.16 -2.13 -23.95
CA LYS A 145 -0.09 -1.19 -24.33
C LYS A 145 0.76 -0.76 -23.13
N ALA A 146 0.12 -0.42 -22.00
CA ALA A 146 0.83 0.03 -20.80
C ALA A 146 1.63 -1.10 -20.16
N ILE A 147 1.08 -2.32 -20.10
CA ILE A 147 1.77 -3.52 -19.58
C ILE A 147 3.09 -3.76 -20.33
N TYR A 148 3.06 -3.69 -21.66
CA TYR A 148 4.19 -4.06 -22.52
C TYR A 148 5.06 -2.90 -23.00
N SER A 149 4.80 -1.68 -22.53
CA SER A 149 5.57 -0.51 -22.96
C SER A 149 6.99 -0.53 -22.39
N HIS A 150 7.95 -0.24 -23.28
CA HIS A 150 9.39 -0.12 -23.03
C HIS A 150 9.89 1.34 -23.12
N GLU A 151 8.99 2.32 -23.15
CA GLU A 151 9.37 3.73 -23.18
C GLU A 151 10.25 4.09 -21.97
N GLU A 152 11.37 4.78 -22.19
CA GLU A 152 12.39 5.01 -21.16
C GLU A 152 11.82 5.68 -19.90
N GLY A 153 10.92 6.66 -20.08
CA GLY A 153 10.23 7.35 -18.98
C GLY A 153 9.21 6.49 -18.23
N GLU A 154 8.93 5.26 -18.66
CA GLU A 154 8.02 4.32 -18.01
C GLU A 154 8.74 3.18 -17.29
N LEU A 155 10.07 3.09 -17.36
CA LEU A 155 10.79 1.94 -16.83
C LEU A 155 11.09 2.03 -15.32
N ALA A 156 10.89 3.20 -14.73
CA ALA A 156 11.11 3.45 -13.30
C ALA A 156 10.09 4.45 -12.74
N LEU A 157 9.84 4.39 -11.43
CA LEU A 157 9.10 5.44 -10.74
C LEU A 157 9.95 6.70 -10.59
N GLY A 158 9.31 7.87 -10.71
CA GLY A 158 9.98 9.17 -10.62
C GLY A 158 9.19 10.30 -11.27
N PHE A 159 9.79 11.48 -11.31
CA PHE A 159 9.27 12.59 -12.13
C PHE A 159 9.56 12.36 -13.62
N GLU A 160 8.64 12.84 -14.45
CA GLU A 160 8.87 12.96 -15.88
C GLU A 160 10.08 13.86 -16.19
N PRO A 161 10.81 13.63 -17.30
CA PRO A 161 10.59 12.57 -18.29
C PRO A 161 11.30 11.25 -17.96
N LYS A 162 12.03 11.17 -16.84
CA LYS A 162 12.91 10.02 -16.50
C LYS A 162 12.21 8.90 -15.73
N GLY A 163 10.97 9.11 -15.32
CA GLY A 163 10.14 8.13 -14.66
C GLY A 163 8.68 8.58 -14.65
N ARG A 164 7.83 7.79 -13.97
CA ARG A 164 6.42 8.11 -13.74
C ARG A 164 6.02 7.95 -12.29
N THR A 165 4.96 8.63 -11.91
CA THR A 165 4.45 8.61 -10.54
C THR A 165 2.94 8.83 -10.57
N SER A 166 2.24 8.24 -9.61
CA SER A 166 0.80 8.48 -9.41
C SER A 166 0.50 9.30 -8.17
N TYR A 167 1.53 9.86 -7.52
CA TYR A 167 1.40 10.90 -6.49
C TYR A 167 1.15 12.29 -7.10
N TYR A 168 1.49 12.46 -8.37
CA TYR A 168 1.39 13.72 -9.09
C TYR A 168 0.76 13.51 -10.47
N SER A 169 0.02 14.49 -10.98
CA SER A 169 -0.51 14.43 -12.35
C SER A 169 0.61 14.45 -13.39
N PRO A 170 0.43 13.81 -14.57
CA PRO A 170 1.36 13.97 -15.69
C PRO A 170 1.61 15.44 -16.05
N GLY A 171 2.85 15.79 -16.39
CA GLY A 171 3.25 17.14 -16.80
C GLY A 171 3.36 18.21 -15.70
N ILE A 172 3.12 17.88 -14.42
CA ILE A 172 3.45 18.79 -13.31
C ILE A 172 4.96 18.76 -13.04
N THR A 173 5.56 19.93 -12.79
CA THR A 173 6.98 20.01 -12.49
C THR A 173 7.26 19.89 -11.00
N LYS A 174 8.51 19.54 -10.65
CA LYS A 174 8.96 19.50 -9.26
C LYS A 174 8.77 20.85 -8.56
N GLU A 175 9.08 21.95 -9.24
CA GLU A 175 8.96 23.31 -8.71
C GLU A 175 7.49 23.71 -8.46
N GLU A 176 6.56 23.18 -9.25
CA GLU A 176 5.12 23.38 -9.01
C GLU A 176 4.65 22.60 -7.78
N VAL A 177 5.12 21.38 -7.60
CA VAL A 177 4.85 20.58 -6.40
C VAL A 177 5.42 21.26 -5.16
N GLU A 178 6.65 21.77 -5.21
CA GLU A 178 7.28 22.50 -4.10
C GLU A 178 6.44 23.70 -3.65
N LYS A 179 5.89 24.48 -4.57
CA LYS A 179 5.00 25.62 -4.25
C LYS A 179 3.70 25.17 -3.57
N VAL A 180 3.10 24.08 -4.04
CA VAL A 180 1.92 23.51 -3.37
C VAL A 180 2.29 23.03 -1.96
N ASP A 181 3.46 22.41 -1.80
CA ASP A 181 3.91 21.92 -0.49
C ASP A 181 4.26 23.06 0.47
N GLU A 182 4.81 24.17 0.00
CA GLU A 182 5.00 25.40 0.78
C GLU A 182 3.68 25.95 1.30
N TYR A 183 2.65 26.00 0.43
CA TYR A 183 1.30 26.38 0.85
C TYR A 183 0.75 25.44 1.93
N LEU A 184 0.81 24.13 1.71
CA LEU A 184 0.31 23.14 2.68
C LEU A 184 1.00 23.29 4.04
N LYS A 185 2.33 23.46 4.06
CA LYS A 185 3.11 23.73 5.29
C LYS A 185 2.66 25.02 5.97
N ALA A 186 2.48 26.10 5.23
CA ALA A 186 2.01 27.38 5.78
C ALA A 186 0.61 27.27 6.40
N GLN A 187 -0.25 26.41 5.85
CA GLN A 187 -1.58 26.11 6.39
C GLN A 187 -1.60 25.01 7.46
N ARG A 188 -0.43 24.44 7.80
CA ARG A 188 -0.30 23.30 8.73
C ARG A 188 -1.10 22.07 8.28
N ILE A 189 -1.15 21.84 6.97
CA ILE A 189 -1.72 20.63 6.37
C ILE A 189 -0.57 19.68 6.07
N GLU A 190 -0.57 18.53 6.75
CA GLU A 190 0.41 17.48 6.51
C GLU A 190 0.19 16.81 5.15
N GLN A 191 1.28 16.49 4.45
CA GLN A 191 1.21 15.96 3.08
C GLN A 191 1.08 14.43 2.99
N TRP A 192 1.23 13.69 4.10
CA TRP A 192 1.41 12.23 4.11
C TRP A 192 0.31 11.50 3.32
N ASN A 193 -0.95 11.90 3.50
CA ASN A 193 -2.08 11.33 2.80
C ASN A 193 -2.54 12.23 1.64
N THR A 194 -1.65 12.83 0.86
CA THR A 194 -2.07 13.71 -0.24
C THR A 194 -1.53 13.27 -1.59
N ARG A 195 -2.22 13.68 -2.65
CA ARG A 195 -1.69 13.69 -4.01
C ARG A 195 -1.96 15.04 -4.68
N VAL A 196 -1.19 15.41 -5.71
CA VAL A 196 -1.31 16.74 -6.34
C VAL A 196 -1.54 16.66 -7.84
N TRP A 197 -2.62 17.29 -8.28
CA TRP A 197 -3.00 17.36 -9.69
C TRP A 197 -2.92 18.79 -10.19
N LYS A 198 -2.13 19.03 -11.24
CA LYS A 198 -2.21 20.26 -12.04
C LYS A 198 -3.43 20.16 -12.94
N VAL A 199 -4.43 21.01 -12.68
CA VAL A 199 -5.70 21.02 -13.43
C VAL A 199 -5.76 22.13 -14.47
N ALA A 200 -5.04 23.24 -14.24
CA ALA A 200 -4.79 24.29 -15.22
C ALA A 200 -3.50 25.06 -14.86
N ASP A 201 -3.12 26.04 -15.68
CA ASP A 201 -2.04 26.95 -15.30
C ASP A 201 -2.37 27.64 -13.97
N LYS A 202 -1.45 27.55 -13.01
CA LYS A 202 -1.61 28.06 -11.63
C LYS A 202 -2.87 27.56 -10.90
N HIS A 203 -3.43 26.42 -11.30
CA HIS A 203 -4.53 25.78 -10.58
C HIS A 203 -4.16 24.33 -10.28
N PHE A 204 -4.06 24.03 -8.98
CA PHE A 204 -3.73 22.71 -8.48
C PHE A 204 -4.84 22.15 -7.60
N GLU A 205 -5.02 20.84 -7.62
CA GLU A 205 -5.90 20.08 -6.76
C GLU A 205 -5.06 19.21 -5.83
N VAL A 206 -5.22 19.38 -4.52
CA VAL A 206 -4.64 18.50 -3.51
C VAL A 206 -5.70 17.49 -3.13
N ARG A 207 -5.52 16.25 -3.57
CA ARG A 207 -6.45 15.14 -3.34
C ARG A 207 -6.17 14.51 -1.98
N ILE A 208 -7.22 14.40 -1.17
CA ILE A 208 -7.18 13.88 0.20
C ILE A 208 -8.07 12.63 0.26
N PRO A 209 -7.49 11.46 0.56
CA PRO A 209 -8.19 10.20 0.68
C PRO A 209 -8.94 10.11 1.99
N CYS A 210 -10.26 9.96 1.89
CA CYS A 210 -11.18 9.81 3.02
C CYS A 210 -12.58 9.44 2.54
N ALA A 211 -13.45 9.01 3.44
CA ALA A 211 -14.85 8.68 3.12
C ALA A 211 -15.71 9.93 2.82
N THR A 212 -15.41 11.07 3.43
CA THR A 212 -16.18 12.31 3.22
C THR A 212 -15.77 13.00 1.93
N VAL A 213 -16.74 13.27 1.05
CA VAL A 213 -16.53 14.02 -0.19
C VAL A 213 -16.84 15.49 0.02
N ARG A 214 -15.85 16.35 -0.17
CA ARG A 214 -16.01 17.83 -0.16
C ARG A 214 -14.89 18.50 -0.93
N ARG A 215 -15.08 19.76 -1.31
CA ARG A 215 -14.06 20.55 -2.01
C ARG A 215 -13.94 21.92 -1.37
N ASP A 216 -12.72 22.31 -1.04
CA ASP A 216 -12.40 23.62 -0.46
C ASP A 216 -11.46 24.36 -1.39
N GLU A 217 -11.95 25.42 -2.04
CA GLU A 217 -11.11 26.28 -2.88
C GLU A 217 -10.43 27.36 -2.06
N ARG A 218 -9.18 27.64 -2.43
CA ARG A 218 -8.28 28.59 -1.79
C ARG A 218 -7.48 29.30 -2.87
N GLU A 219 -7.11 30.55 -2.58
CA GLU A 219 -6.20 31.32 -3.41
C GLU A 219 -5.02 31.75 -2.55
N HIS A 220 -3.81 31.57 -3.08
CA HIS A 220 -2.56 31.92 -2.41
C HIS A 220 -1.54 32.37 -3.46
N ASP A 221 -1.03 33.60 -3.35
CA ASP A 221 -0.02 34.18 -4.24
C ASP A 221 -0.35 34.04 -5.75
N GLY A 222 -1.62 34.23 -6.10
CA GLY A 222 -2.11 34.10 -7.48
C GLY A 222 -2.15 32.67 -8.01
N VAL A 223 -2.00 31.67 -7.13
CA VAL A 223 -2.20 30.24 -7.38
C VAL A 223 -3.51 29.80 -6.73
N ARG A 224 -4.35 29.11 -7.50
CA ARG A 224 -5.57 28.48 -7.00
C ARG A 224 -5.26 27.07 -6.52
N ILE A 225 -5.65 26.75 -5.29
CA ILE A 225 -5.50 25.44 -4.68
C ILE A 225 -6.87 24.93 -4.26
N THR A 226 -7.27 23.78 -4.78
CA THR A 226 -8.48 23.08 -4.38
C THR A 226 -8.11 21.90 -3.50
N LEU A 227 -8.51 21.90 -2.23
CA LEU A 227 -8.45 20.70 -1.39
C LEU A 227 -9.64 19.81 -1.75
N ALA A 228 -9.39 18.69 -2.44
CA ALA A 228 -10.41 17.76 -2.90
C ALA A 228 -10.41 16.50 -2.02
N TYR A 229 -11.38 16.42 -1.12
CA TYR A 229 -11.58 15.29 -0.23
C TYR A 229 -12.45 14.22 -0.91
N GLY A 230 -12.28 12.97 -0.51
CA GLY A 230 -13.07 11.85 -1.03
C GLY A 230 -12.31 10.92 -1.96
N ASP A 231 -10.98 11.06 -2.08
CA ASP A 231 -10.19 10.14 -2.88
C ASP A 231 -10.32 8.72 -2.27
N HIS A 232 -10.70 7.73 -3.09
CA HIS A 232 -11.03 6.38 -2.61
C HIS A 232 -12.15 6.30 -1.53
N ALA A 233 -13.13 7.19 -1.55
CA ALA A 233 -14.18 7.27 -0.50
C ALA A 233 -14.92 5.94 -0.21
N GLU A 234 -15.25 5.15 -1.23
CA GLU A 234 -15.92 3.86 -1.05
C GLU A 234 -15.06 2.84 -0.28
N ASN A 235 -13.74 2.83 -0.54
CA ASN A 235 -12.79 1.97 0.17
C ASN A 235 -12.74 2.35 1.66
N PHE A 236 -12.67 3.65 1.97
CA PHE A 236 -12.66 4.11 3.36
C PHE A 236 -13.97 3.89 4.09
N ALA A 237 -15.12 3.99 3.40
CA ALA A 237 -16.40 3.64 4.01
C ALA A 237 -16.42 2.17 4.48
N ARG A 238 -16.00 1.23 3.62
CA ARG A 238 -15.92 -0.21 3.97
C ARG A 238 -14.85 -0.51 5.04
N MET A 239 -13.75 0.23 5.01
CA MET A 239 -12.71 0.16 6.04
C MET A 239 -13.27 0.57 7.40
N ILE A 240 -14.02 1.67 7.47
CA ILE A 240 -14.66 2.15 8.70
C ILE A 240 -15.67 1.12 9.22
N GLU A 241 -16.50 0.52 8.36
CA GLU A 241 -17.42 -0.56 8.76
C GLU A 241 -16.69 -1.77 9.37
N SER A 242 -15.49 -2.08 8.88
CA SER A 242 -14.65 -3.15 9.42
C SER A 242 -14.03 -2.76 10.76
N LEU A 243 -13.59 -1.51 10.91
CA LEU A 243 -13.07 -0.96 12.15
C LEU A 243 -14.14 -0.87 13.24
N GLU A 244 -15.39 -0.54 12.90
CA GLU A 244 -16.53 -0.57 13.81
C GLU A 244 -16.73 -1.97 14.40
N LYS A 245 -16.65 -3.01 13.57
CA LYS A 245 -16.72 -4.40 14.05
C LYS A 245 -15.51 -4.78 14.90
N ALA A 246 -14.31 -4.34 14.53
CA ALA A 246 -13.10 -4.58 15.33
C ALA A 246 -13.21 -3.92 16.73
N LEU A 247 -13.82 -2.74 16.82
CA LEU A 247 -14.01 -2.00 18.07
C LEU A 247 -14.77 -2.81 19.13
N GLU A 248 -15.73 -3.65 18.71
CA GLU A 248 -16.50 -4.53 19.61
C GLU A 248 -15.62 -5.58 20.33
N PHE A 249 -14.47 -5.93 19.75
CA PHE A 249 -13.56 -6.96 20.24
C PHE A 249 -12.25 -6.41 20.81
N ALA A 250 -12.09 -5.08 20.87
CA ALA A 250 -10.90 -4.43 21.42
C ALA A 250 -10.69 -4.79 22.91
N ALA A 251 -9.45 -5.12 23.27
CA ALA A 251 -9.09 -5.70 24.56
C ALA A 251 -9.07 -4.67 25.71
N ASN A 252 -8.79 -3.40 25.42
CA ASN A 252 -8.60 -2.35 26.41
C ASN A 252 -9.05 -0.97 25.89
N LYS A 253 -8.88 0.06 26.72
CA LYS A 253 -9.32 1.44 26.39
C LYS A 253 -8.41 2.09 25.34
N GLU A 254 -7.12 1.75 25.33
CA GLU A 254 -6.12 2.23 24.37
C GLU A 254 -6.48 1.77 22.95
N GLN A 255 -6.73 0.47 22.75
CA GLN A 255 -7.18 -0.07 21.45
C GLN A 255 -8.49 0.55 20.97
N LYS A 256 -9.45 0.76 21.88
CA LYS A 256 -10.72 1.43 21.54
C LYS A 256 -10.49 2.86 21.08
N ALA A 257 -9.64 3.59 21.79
CA ALA A 257 -9.32 4.98 21.46
C ALA A 257 -8.52 5.08 20.14
N MET A 258 -7.58 4.16 19.92
CA MET A 258 -6.83 4.02 18.66
C MET A 258 -7.77 3.80 17.47
N ILE A 259 -8.66 2.80 17.55
CA ILE A 259 -9.62 2.49 16.47
C ILE A 259 -10.57 3.67 16.22
N ALA A 260 -11.07 4.31 17.28
CA ALA A 260 -11.93 5.48 17.13
C ALA A 260 -11.21 6.65 16.42
N ALA A 261 -9.92 6.85 16.70
CA ALA A 261 -9.11 7.86 16.03
C ALA A 261 -8.81 7.50 14.57
N TYR A 262 -8.53 6.23 14.26
CA TYR A 262 -8.44 5.76 12.88
C TYR A 262 -9.73 6.02 12.09
N MET A 263 -10.89 5.69 12.67
CA MET A 263 -12.18 5.94 12.02
C MET A 263 -12.39 7.44 11.70
N LYS A 264 -12.01 8.34 12.61
CA LYS A 264 -12.06 9.80 12.35
C LYS A 264 -11.12 10.23 11.23
N HIS A 265 -9.88 9.72 11.25
CA HIS A 265 -8.90 9.98 10.21
C HIS A 265 -9.42 9.52 8.84
N PHE A 266 -9.87 8.28 8.72
CA PHE A 266 -10.37 7.73 7.46
C PHE A 266 -11.70 8.34 7.01
N SER A 267 -12.50 8.86 7.95
CA SER A 267 -13.73 9.59 7.62
C SER A 267 -13.43 10.98 7.04
N SER A 268 -12.47 11.71 7.61
CA SER A 268 -12.26 13.14 7.35
C SER A 268 -11.00 13.49 6.54
N GLY A 269 -10.02 12.60 6.50
CA GLY A 269 -8.68 12.82 5.93
C GLY A 269 -7.70 13.53 6.90
N SER A 270 -8.08 13.75 8.16
CA SER A 270 -7.28 14.49 9.14
C SER A 270 -6.05 13.70 9.62
N ILE A 271 -4.84 14.19 9.32
CA ILE A 271 -3.61 13.57 9.84
C ILE A 271 -3.46 13.75 11.36
N ASP A 272 -4.07 14.79 11.95
CA ASP A 272 -4.05 14.94 13.40
C ASP A 272 -4.83 13.82 14.11
N ASP A 273 -5.93 13.35 13.52
CA ASP A 273 -6.64 12.16 14.02
C ASP A 273 -5.80 10.88 13.82
N HIS A 274 -5.02 10.79 12.73
CA HIS A 274 -4.06 9.70 12.57
C HIS A 274 -2.98 9.75 13.65
N LYS A 275 -2.34 10.90 13.88
CA LYS A 275 -1.36 11.07 14.97
C LYS A 275 -1.97 10.71 16.33
N GLN A 276 -3.23 11.07 16.57
CA GLN A 276 -3.93 10.69 17.80
C GLN A 276 -4.11 9.16 17.90
N SER A 277 -4.40 8.46 16.81
CA SER A 277 -4.42 6.99 16.82
C SER A 277 -3.06 6.41 17.19
N GLN A 278 -1.97 6.97 16.65
CA GLN A 278 -0.61 6.55 16.95
C GLN A 278 -0.24 6.81 18.42
N VAL A 279 -0.72 7.92 19.01
CA VAL A 279 -0.54 8.21 20.44
C VAL A 279 -1.21 7.16 21.33
N GLU A 280 -2.38 6.65 20.94
CA GLU A 280 -3.04 5.58 21.71
C GLU A 280 -2.41 4.21 21.44
N TRP A 281 -1.99 3.95 20.20
CA TRP A 281 -1.25 2.74 19.81
C TRP A 281 0.02 2.56 20.62
N VAL A 282 0.88 3.59 20.74
CA VAL A 282 2.13 3.47 21.51
C VAL A 282 1.92 3.25 23.01
N LYS A 283 0.72 3.52 23.54
CA LYS A 283 0.35 3.24 24.94
C LYS A 283 -0.13 1.81 25.15
N ASP A 284 -0.61 1.13 24.10
CA ASP A 284 -1.03 -0.26 24.16
C ASP A 284 0.22 -1.17 24.19
N LYS A 285 0.62 -1.61 25.38
CA LYS A 285 1.86 -2.38 25.57
C LYS A 285 1.60 -3.88 25.57
N GLY A 286 2.38 -4.61 24.77
CA GLY A 286 2.31 -6.06 24.66
C GLY A 286 0.91 -6.63 24.36
N PRO A 287 0.17 -6.11 23.36
CA PRO A 287 -1.12 -6.69 22.97
C PRO A 287 -0.95 -8.13 22.48
N ALA A 288 -2.03 -8.92 22.47
CA ALA A 288 -1.98 -10.24 21.83
C ALA A 288 -1.98 -10.14 20.29
N VAL A 289 -2.65 -9.12 19.77
CA VAL A 289 -2.77 -8.81 18.34
C VAL A 289 -2.27 -7.39 18.16
N GLU A 290 -1.18 -7.24 17.42
CA GLU A 290 -0.56 -5.97 17.08
C GLU A 290 -1.05 -5.49 15.70
N THR A 291 -1.22 -4.18 15.54
CA THR A 291 -1.65 -3.60 14.26
C THR A 291 -1.23 -2.15 14.11
N ASN A 292 -0.93 -1.75 12.87
CA ASN A 292 -0.86 -0.36 12.45
C ASN A 292 -1.41 -0.26 11.02
N MET A 293 -2.03 0.87 10.68
CA MET A 293 -2.53 1.13 9.33
C MET A 293 -2.65 2.62 9.03
N GLY A 294 -2.41 3.00 7.77
CA GLY A 294 -2.51 4.37 7.32
C GLY A 294 -1.61 4.67 6.13
N PHE A 295 -1.33 5.96 5.95
CA PHE A 295 -0.31 6.45 5.02
C PHE A 295 0.99 6.63 5.83
N ILE A 296 1.87 5.63 5.80
CA ILE A 296 2.98 5.51 6.78
C ILE A 296 4.33 5.88 6.17
N GLU A 297 4.72 5.21 5.08
CA GLU A 297 6.10 5.27 4.57
C GLU A 297 6.22 6.11 3.29
N THR A 298 7.21 7.01 3.21
CA THR A 298 7.35 7.98 2.11
C THR A 298 8.35 7.59 1.02
N TYR A 299 8.79 6.32 0.99
CA TYR A 299 9.90 5.89 0.13
C TYR A 299 9.66 6.07 -1.38
N ARG A 300 8.41 5.91 -1.84
CA ARG A 300 8.07 5.82 -3.28
C ARG A 300 7.57 7.12 -3.87
N ASP A 301 7.31 8.13 -3.04
CA ASP A 301 7.06 9.48 -3.52
C ASP A 301 8.39 10.10 -3.98
N PRO A 302 8.53 10.57 -5.24
CA PRO A 302 9.78 11.18 -5.68
C PRO A 302 10.14 12.50 -4.95
N MET A 303 9.22 13.10 -4.18
CA MET A 303 9.53 14.18 -3.23
C MET A 303 9.86 13.70 -1.82
N GLY A 304 9.51 12.46 -1.47
CA GLY A 304 9.74 11.88 -0.15
C GLY A 304 8.84 12.42 0.97
N VAL A 305 7.68 13.01 0.66
CA VAL A 305 6.78 13.65 1.64
C VAL A 305 5.37 13.04 1.69
N ARG A 306 4.93 12.38 0.62
CA ARG A 306 3.67 11.65 0.54
C ARG A 306 3.94 10.18 0.82
N ALA A 307 3.05 9.55 1.56
CA ALA A 307 3.23 8.20 2.05
C ALA A 307 2.38 7.20 1.26
N GLU A 308 2.87 5.98 1.13
CA GLU A 308 2.11 4.86 0.59
C GLU A 308 1.14 4.33 1.66
N TRP A 309 -0.03 3.85 1.22
CA TRP A 309 -0.90 3.10 2.11
C TRP A 309 -0.24 1.80 2.54
N GLU A 310 -0.30 1.50 3.84
CA GLU A 310 -0.05 0.18 4.36
C GLU A 310 -0.97 -0.15 5.55
N GLY A 311 -1.13 -1.44 5.81
CA GLY A 311 -1.73 -1.91 7.06
C GLY A 311 -1.36 -3.34 7.36
N PHE A 312 -1.00 -3.61 8.60
CA PHE A 312 -0.64 -4.96 9.05
C PHE A 312 -1.42 -5.38 10.28
N VAL A 313 -1.58 -6.69 10.41
CA VAL A 313 -2.04 -7.36 11.63
C VAL A 313 -1.08 -8.50 11.92
N ALA A 314 -0.64 -8.60 13.17
CA ALA A 314 0.27 -9.64 13.61
C ALA A 314 -0.11 -10.18 14.99
N VAL A 315 0.29 -11.41 15.28
CA VAL A 315 0.17 -12.02 16.60
C VAL A 315 1.51 -11.88 17.32
N VAL A 316 1.48 -11.42 18.57
CA VAL A 316 2.69 -11.25 19.37
C VAL A 316 3.19 -12.61 19.87
N ASP A 317 4.42 -12.96 19.51
CA ASP A 317 5.13 -14.11 20.06
C ASP A 317 5.75 -13.70 21.41
N LYS A 318 5.07 -14.05 22.49
CA LYS A 318 5.49 -13.72 23.87
C LYS A 318 6.79 -14.40 24.27
N GLU A 319 7.14 -15.56 23.70
CA GLU A 319 8.37 -16.27 24.06
C GLU A 319 9.58 -15.60 23.43
N GLN A 320 9.53 -15.31 22.13
CA GLN A 320 10.60 -14.58 21.46
C GLN A 320 10.71 -13.14 21.96
N SER A 321 9.59 -12.49 22.27
CA SER A 321 9.57 -11.14 22.85
C SER A 321 10.36 -11.01 24.16
N LYS A 322 10.46 -12.09 24.98
CA LYS A 322 11.27 -12.08 26.20
C LYS A 322 12.75 -11.80 25.93
N ARG A 323 13.29 -12.30 24.81
CA ARG A 323 14.70 -12.10 24.45
C ARG A 323 14.99 -10.64 24.11
N TYR A 324 14.03 -9.94 23.51
CA TYR A 324 14.16 -8.52 23.20
C TYR A 324 14.03 -7.63 24.44
N GLY A 325 13.37 -8.08 25.51
CA GLY A 325 13.30 -7.36 26.77
C GLY A 325 14.66 -7.04 27.39
N GLU A 326 15.63 -7.96 27.28
CA GLU A 326 17.00 -7.73 27.75
C GLU A 326 17.74 -6.65 26.94
N LEU A 327 17.50 -6.62 25.62
CA LEU A 327 18.04 -5.58 24.73
C LEU A 327 17.48 -4.20 25.11
N VAL A 328 16.16 -4.10 25.33
CA VAL A 328 15.49 -2.86 25.74
C VAL A 328 15.98 -2.38 27.11
N ALA A 329 16.19 -3.30 28.05
CA ALA A 329 16.69 -2.97 29.40
C ALA A 329 18.09 -2.34 29.36
N ARG A 330 18.93 -2.75 28.40
CA ARG A 330 20.28 -2.22 28.18
C ARG A 330 20.36 -1.09 27.16
N GLY A 331 19.22 -0.60 26.65
CA GLY A 331 19.17 0.39 25.58
C GLY A 331 19.99 1.65 25.85
N VAL A 332 19.94 2.16 27.09
CA VAL A 332 20.71 3.36 27.51
C VAL A 332 22.22 3.14 27.37
N ASP A 333 22.72 1.95 27.75
CA ASP A 333 24.15 1.61 27.65
C ASP A 333 24.61 1.54 26.20
N PHE A 334 23.77 1.01 25.31
CA PHE A 334 24.07 0.91 23.88
C PHE A 334 24.03 2.28 23.20
N VAL A 335 23.04 3.11 23.52
CA VAL A 335 22.93 4.48 22.98
C VAL A 335 24.13 5.33 23.40
N ALA A 336 24.61 5.18 24.64
CA ALA A 336 25.79 5.89 25.13
C ALA A 336 27.10 5.54 24.39
N GLN A 337 27.15 4.41 23.66
CA GLN A 337 28.32 4.00 22.87
C GLN A 337 28.31 4.56 21.43
N LEU A 338 27.25 5.27 21.04
CA LEU A 338 27.12 5.81 19.69
C LEU A 338 28.03 7.05 19.52
N PRO A 339 28.62 7.26 18.32
CA PRO A 339 29.74 8.18 18.14
C PRO A 339 29.38 9.68 18.10
N TRP A 340 28.09 10.04 18.12
CA TRP A 340 27.63 11.43 18.01
C TRP A 340 27.56 12.18 19.34
N GLY A 341 27.68 11.48 20.46
CA GLY A 341 27.66 12.06 21.80
C GLY A 341 26.29 12.61 22.25
N LYS A 342 26.20 12.97 23.53
CA LYS A 342 24.92 13.28 24.20
C LYS A 342 24.19 14.50 23.63
N ALA A 343 24.90 15.48 23.07
CA ALA A 343 24.29 16.71 22.53
C ALA A 343 23.40 16.47 21.31
N PHE A 344 23.59 15.33 20.64
CA PHE A 344 22.80 14.90 19.48
C PHE A 344 21.80 13.79 19.83
N GLU A 345 21.65 13.46 21.12
CA GLU A 345 20.72 12.45 21.61
C GLU A 345 19.47 13.10 22.22
N LYS A 346 18.36 12.37 22.29
CA LYS A 346 17.16 12.84 23.01
C LYS A 346 17.47 13.09 24.48
N GLU A 347 16.90 14.14 25.05
CA GLU A 347 17.13 14.50 26.46
C GLU A 347 16.70 13.40 27.43
N THR A 348 15.59 12.73 27.12
CA THR A 348 15.04 11.62 27.90
C THR A 348 14.97 10.37 27.02
N PHE A 349 15.58 9.28 27.50
CA PHE A 349 15.46 7.98 26.85
C PHE A 349 14.11 7.35 27.21
N SER A 350 13.24 7.22 26.22
CA SER A 350 11.99 6.47 26.37
C SER A 350 12.23 5.03 25.92
N HIS A 351 12.05 4.07 26.82
CA HIS A 351 12.19 2.65 26.46
C HIS A 351 11.15 2.28 25.38
N PRO A 352 11.58 1.83 24.20
CA PRO A 352 10.66 1.33 23.18
C PRO A 352 10.03 0.02 23.64
N ASP A 353 8.83 -0.28 23.12
CA ASP A 353 8.32 -1.65 23.17
C ASP A 353 8.95 -2.44 22.02
N PHE A 354 9.51 -3.60 22.30
CA PHE A 354 10.18 -4.44 21.31
C PHE A 354 9.59 -5.84 21.39
N THR A 355 8.77 -6.16 20.39
CA THR A 355 8.03 -7.41 20.32
C THR A 355 8.42 -8.19 19.06
N SER A 356 8.38 -9.52 19.18
CA SER A 356 8.47 -10.44 18.04
C SER A 356 7.06 -10.68 17.52
N LEU A 357 6.87 -10.54 16.21
CA LEU A 357 5.56 -10.60 15.58
C LEU A 357 5.50 -11.73 14.55
N GLU A 358 4.43 -12.53 14.59
CA GLU A 358 4.03 -13.40 13.49
C GLU A 358 2.93 -12.71 12.68
N VAL A 359 3.26 -12.33 11.44
CA VAL A 359 2.35 -11.56 10.57
C VAL A 359 1.18 -12.43 10.08
N LEU A 360 -0.05 -11.98 10.35
CA LEU A 360 -1.27 -12.56 9.82
C LEU A 360 -1.58 -12.05 8.41
N GLY A 361 -1.41 -10.75 8.21
CA GLY A 361 -1.57 -10.11 6.91
C GLY A 361 -0.89 -8.75 6.90
N PHE A 362 -0.34 -8.40 5.75
CA PHE A 362 0.27 -7.11 5.48
C PHE A 362 -0.23 -6.65 4.12
N ALA A 363 -1.14 -5.68 4.12
CA ALA A 363 -1.70 -5.06 2.94
C ALA A 363 -0.79 -3.90 2.52
N SER A 364 0.22 -4.20 1.71
CA SER A 364 1.29 -3.29 1.27
C SER A 364 1.78 -3.68 -0.13
N SER A 365 2.55 -2.78 -0.76
CA SER A 365 3.31 -3.08 -1.99
C SER A 365 4.52 -4.02 -1.75
N GLY A 366 4.86 -4.39 -0.52
CA GLY A 366 5.87 -5.41 -0.23
C GLY A 366 6.52 -5.30 1.12
#